data_AF-A0A2A5M8W8-F1
#
_entry.id   AF-A0A2A5M8W8-F1
#
_cell.length_a   1.000
_cell.length_b   1.000
_cell.length_c   1.000
_cell.angle_alpha   90.00
_cell.angle_beta   90.00
_cell.angle_gamma   90.00
#
_symmetry.space_group_name_H-M   'P 1'
#
loop_
_entity.id
_entity.type
_entity.pdbx_description
1 polymer ?
#
loop_
_entity_poly.entity_id
_entity_poly.type
_entity_poly.pdbx_seq_one_letter_code
_entity_poly.pdbx_strand_id
1 'polypeptide(L)'
;MTKNYSIYTKLIILFVVTFFLVCVLFIVLLKIEGSAYNEEESLKQENLIKNLLISYENTSGAKIGSYLENSGFNTIQNPYLVKSIRNNGQSLFKANGEFCTLSSLKYHSNLYFDVQCKDFDGLYEENTSDRVYNLLLIGFFSFSLLVVFMYFSVLKSLEPLKKLRRQVAKVANGEQPDFLDYQEDEVGKIAFEFQKAFKKNQELIQSRQLFLRTIMHELKTP
;
A
#
# COMPACT_ATOMS: atom_id res chain seq x y z
N MET A 1 30.37 -2.04 -22.00
CA MET A 1 29.22 -2.60 -22.74
C MET A 1 27.95 -2.35 -21.93
N THR A 2 27.08 -1.44 -22.38
CA THR A 2 25.78 -1.20 -21.74
C THR A 2 24.83 -2.35 -22.07
N LYS A 3 24.44 -3.12 -21.05
CA LYS A 3 23.50 -4.24 -21.21
C LYS A 3 22.11 -3.64 -21.44
N ASN A 4 21.61 -3.68 -22.67
CA ASN A 4 20.29 -3.16 -23.00
C ASN A 4 19.20 -4.09 -22.46
N TYR A 5 18.64 -3.74 -21.30
CA TYR A 5 17.52 -4.47 -20.71
C TYR A 5 16.25 -4.34 -21.56
N SER A 6 15.52 -5.44 -21.72
CA SER A 6 14.22 -5.47 -22.39
C SER A 6 13.23 -4.52 -21.73
N ILE A 7 12.32 -3.94 -22.51
CA ILE A 7 11.20 -3.11 -22.02
C ILE A 7 10.44 -3.84 -20.91
N TYR A 8 10.27 -5.16 -21.05
CA TYR A 8 9.66 -6.03 -20.06
C TYR A 8 10.37 -5.97 -18.69
N THR A 9 11.70 -6.09 -18.68
CA THR A 9 12.50 -6.05 -17.46
C THR A 9 12.47 -4.66 -16.82
N LYS A 10 12.53 -3.59 -17.63
CA LYS A 10 12.44 -2.22 -17.14
C LYS A 10 11.09 -1.96 -16.46
N LEU A 11 10.00 -2.45 -17.03
CA LEU A 11 8.66 -2.32 -16.43
C LEU A 11 8.55 -3.09 -15.11
N ILE A 12 9.07 -4.31 -15.02
CA ILE A 12 9.07 -5.06 -13.76
C ILE A 12 9.83 -4.28 -12.68
N ILE A 13 11.03 -3.79 -13.00
CA ILE A 13 11.83 -3.00 -12.05
C ILE A 13 11.07 -1.74 -11.62
N LEU A 14 10.42 -1.04 -12.55
CA LEU A 14 9.60 0.13 -12.25
C LEU A 14 8.50 -0.20 -11.24
N PHE A 15 7.70 -1.24 -11.47
CA PHE A 15 6.63 -1.64 -10.55
C PHE A 15 7.16 -2.05 -9.18
N VAL A 16 8.27 -2.79 -9.13
CA VAL A 16 8.91 -3.20 -7.87
C VAL A 16 9.40 -1.98 -7.08
N VAL A 17 10.07 -1.04 -7.73
CA VAL A 17 10.56 0.19 -7.09
C VAL A 17 9.41 1.05 -6.59
N THR A 18 8.35 1.22 -7.40
CA THR A 18 7.16 1.96 -6.99
C THR A 18 6.48 1.33 -5.79
N PHE A 19 6.31 0.00 -5.80
CA PHE A 19 5.72 -0.71 -4.67
C PHE A 19 6.57 -0.57 -3.40
N PHE A 20 7.90 -0.70 -3.52
CA PHE A 20 8.81 -0.50 -2.41
C PHE A 20 8.71 0.90 -1.80
N LEU A 21 8.69 1.95 -2.64
CA LEU A 21 8.53 3.33 -2.18
C LEU A 21 7.21 3.54 -1.43
N VAL A 22 6.12 2.93 -1.92
CA VAL A 22 4.80 3.00 -1.26
C VAL A 22 4.85 2.34 0.11
N CYS A 23 5.51 1.18 0.26
CA CYS A 23 5.71 0.54 1.56
C CYS A 23 6.51 1.43 2.52
N VAL A 24 7.60 2.05 2.04
CA VAL A 24 8.41 2.96 2.87
C VAL A 24 7.57 4.16 3.32
N LEU A 25 6.84 4.81 2.41
CA LEU A 25 5.96 5.93 2.73
C LEU A 25 4.89 5.53 3.74
N PHE A 26 4.29 4.35 3.59
CA PHE A 26 3.30 3.86 4.53
C PHE A 26 3.88 3.66 5.94
N ILE A 27 5.07 3.07 6.06
CA ILE A 27 5.77 2.93 7.35
C ILE A 27 6.06 4.30 7.97
N VAL A 28 6.46 5.29 7.17
CA VAL A 28 6.69 6.66 7.63
C VAL A 28 5.39 7.28 8.16
N LEU A 29 4.29 7.13 7.42
CA LEU A 29 2.98 7.63 7.86
C LEU A 29 2.51 6.98 9.17
N LEU A 30 2.68 5.66 9.32
CA LEU A 30 2.36 4.97 10.57
C LEU A 30 3.19 5.47 11.75
N LYS A 31 4.48 5.75 11.52
CA LYS A 31 5.35 6.34 12.56
C LYS A 31 4.91 7.75 12.94
N ILE A 32 4.58 8.59 11.96
CA ILE A 32 4.12 9.96 12.19
C ILE A 32 2.82 9.93 12.99
N GLU A 33 1.83 9.16 12.55
CA GLU A 33 0.54 9.02 13.22
C GLU A 33 0.74 8.52 14.66
N GLY A 34 1.50 7.45 14.85
CA GLY A 34 1.78 6.93 16.19
C GLY A 34 2.48 7.95 17.09
N SER A 35 3.44 8.72 16.56
CA SER A 35 4.14 9.74 17.35
C SER A 35 3.26 10.93 17.73
N ALA A 36 2.48 11.45 16.79
CA ALA A 36 1.58 12.58 17.01
C ALA A 36 0.45 12.19 17.97
N TYR A 37 -0.11 11.00 17.79
CA TYR A 37 -1.14 10.44 18.66
C TYR A 37 -0.67 10.35 20.12
N ASN A 38 0.53 9.78 20.36
CA ASN A 38 1.10 9.66 21.70
C ASN A 38 1.31 11.02 22.40
N GLU A 39 1.76 12.04 21.66
CA GLU A 39 2.04 13.36 22.21
C GLU A 39 0.75 14.13 22.54
N GLU A 40 -0.24 14.09 21.64
CA GLU A 40 -1.54 14.71 21.85
C GLU A 40 -2.30 14.03 23.01
N GLU A 41 -2.30 12.71 23.08
CA GLU A 41 -2.94 11.96 24.16
C GLU A 41 -2.26 12.21 25.52
N SER A 42 -0.92 12.26 25.56
CA SER A 42 -0.18 12.64 26.77
C SER A 42 -0.59 14.03 27.29
N LEU A 43 -0.75 15.02 26.40
CA LEU A 43 -1.19 16.36 26.77
C LEU A 43 -2.65 16.41 27.23
N LYS A 44 -3.54 15.63 26.59
CA LYS A 44 -4.93 15.47 27.04
C LYS A 44 -4.98 14.88 28.44
N GLN A 45 -4.24 13.80 28.69
CA GLN A 45 -4.16 13.17 30.01
C GLN A 45 -3.57 14.12 31.06
N GLU A 46 -2.54 14.89 30.73
CA GLU A 46 -2.00 15.92 31.62
C GLU A 46 -3.06 16.96 32.02
N ASN A 47 -3.82 17.46 31.05
CA ASN A 47 -4.90 18.42 31.30
C ASN A 47 -6.03 17.80 32.13
N LEU A 48 -6.39 16.54 31.87
CA LEU A 48 -7.36 15.79 32.68
C LEU A 48 -6.86 15.64 34.13
N ILE A 49 -5.59 15.25 34.33
CA ILE A 49 -4.99 15.12 35.67
C ILE A 49 -5.05 16.46 36.40
N LYS A 50 -4.65 17.56 35.75
CA LYS A 50 -4.69 18.91 36.35
C LYS A 50 -6.11 19.31 36.74
N ASN A 51 -7.09 19.10 35.86
CA ASN A 51 -8.49 19.43 36.12
C ASN A 51 -9.08 18.59 37.25
N LEU A 52 -8.77 17.29 37.29
CA LEU A 52 -9.23 16.39 38.35
C LEU A 52 -8.60 16.75 39.70
N LEU A 53 -7.31 17.09 39.73
CA LEU A 53 -6.65 17.52 40.96
C LEU A 53 -7.31 18.77 41.55
N ILE A 54 -7.63 19.76 40.70
CA ILE A 54 -8.32 21.00 41.11
C ILE A 54 -9.76 20.72 41.56
N SER A 55 -10.46 19.85 40.83
CA SER A 55 -11.90 19.64 41.03
C SER A 55 -12.22 18.67 42.18
N TYR A 56 -11.28 17.80 42.56
CA TYR A 56 -11.49 16.71 43.52
C TYR A 56 -10.50 16.70 44.70
N GLU A 57 -9.74 17.79 44.92
CA GLU A 57 -8.70 17.91 45.95
C GLU A 57 -9.15 17.44 47.36
N ASN A 58 -10.45 17.58 47.68
CA ASN A 58 -11.06 17.20 48.96
C ASN A 58 -12.13 16.10 48.86
N THR A 59 -12.17 15.32 47.79
CA THR A 59 -13.24 14.33 47.55
C THR A 59 -12.69 12.90 47.52
N SER A 60 -13.52 11.92 47.90
CA SER A 60 -13.17 10.48 47.86
C SER A 60 -12.69 10.06 46.46
N GLY A 61 -11.59 9.30 46.41
CA GLY A 61 -11.02 8.80 45.15
C GLY A 61 -11.97 7.90 44.37
N ALA A 62 -12.97 7.30 45.04
CA ALA A 62 -14.01 6.51 44.37
C ALA A 62 -14.83 7.33 43.35
N LYS A 63 -15.02 8.64 43.57
CA LYS A 63 -15.72 9.50 42.59
C LYS A 63 -14.87 9.78 41.35
N ILE A 64 -13.55 9.83 41.51
CA ILE A 64 -12.61 9.95 40.38
C ILE A 64 -12.71 8.70 39.51
N GLY A 65 -12.72 7.52 40.15
CA GLY A 65 -12.90 6.26 39.43
C GLY A 65 -14.21 6.19 38.63
N SER A 66 -15.34 6.56 39.25
CA SER A 66 -16.63 6.59 38.55
C SER A 66 -16.67 7.61 37.41
N TYR A 67 -16.00 8.76 37.55
CA TYR A 67 -15.90 9.75 36.48
C TYR A 67 -15.12 9.20 35.28
N LEU A 68 -14.00 8.53 35.54
CA LEU A 68 -13.16 7.93 34.51
C LEU A 68 -13.93 6.84 33.76
N GLU A 69 -14.62 5.95 34.46
CA GLU A 69 -15.45 4.90 33.84
C GLU A 69 -16.56 5.50 32.95
N ASN A 70 -17.26 6.53 33.43
CA ASN A 70 -18.29 7.22 32.64
C ASN A 70 -17.72 8.03 31.46
N SER A 71 -16.43 8.36 31.50
CA SER A 71 -15.73 9.11 30.44
C SER A 71 -15.09 8.18 29.40
N GLY A 72 -15.30 6.87 29.49
CA GLY A 72 -14.81 5.89 28.51
C GLY A 72 -13.48 5.23 28.86
N PHE A 73 -12.99 5.39 30.10
CA PHE A 73 -11.83 4.66 30.60
C PHE A 73 -12.25 3.31 31.16
N ASN A 74 -11.48 2.27 30.85
CA ASN A 74 -11.68 0.94 31.40
C ASN A 74 -10.72 0.66 32.54
N THR A 75 -11.23 0.12 33.64
CA THR A 75 -10.40 -0.30 34.78
C THR A 75 -9.67 -1.60 34.48
N ILE A 76 -8.37 -1.65 34.80
CA ILE A 76 -7.53 -2.84 34.64
C ILE A 76 -7.65 -3.69 35.90
N GLN A 77 -8.37 -4.81 35.78
CA GLN A 77 -8.62 -5.69 36.92
C GLN A 77 -7.46 -6.66 37.23
N ASN A 78 -6.56 -6.92 36.27
CA ASN A 78 -5.49 -7.91 36.45
C ASN A 78 -4.36 -7.37 37.36
N PRO A 79 -4.16 -7.91 38.57
CA PRO A 79 -3.20 -7.36 39.54
C PRO A 79 -1.74 -7.48 39.08
N TYR A 80 -1.40 -8.53 38.33
CA TYR A 80 -0.05 -8.72 37.80
C TYR A 80 0.29 -7.66 36.75
N LEU A 81 -0.70 -7.31 35.91
CA LEU A 81 -0.56 -6.30 34.88
C LEU A 81 -0.41 -4.91 35.51
N VAL A 82 -1.26 -4.57 36.48
CA VAL A 82 -1.17 -3.30 37.24
C VAL A 82 0.22 -3.13 37.85
N LYS A 83 0.73 -4.16 38.54
CA LYS A 83 2.05 -4.12 39.15
C LYS A 83 3.17 -3.95 38.12
N SER A 84 3.04 -4.62 36.97
CA SER A 84 4.03 -4.52 35.89
C SER A 84 4.06 -3.11 35.29
N ILE A 85 2.90 -2.50 35.06
CA ILE A 85 2.79 -1.14 34.52
C ILE A 85 3.34 -0.11 35.51
N ARG A 86 3.03 -0.23 36.81
CA ARG A 86 3.56 0.71 37.83
C ARG A 86 5.08 0.61 38.02
N ASN A 87 5.64 -0.60 37.93
CA ASN A 87 7.07 -0.80 38.17
C ASN A 87 7.94 -0.52 36.94
N ASN A 88 7.44 -0.86 35.75
CA ASN A 88 8.22 -0.82 34.51
C ASN A 88 7.72 0.27 33.53
N GLY A 89 6.60 0.94 33.82
CA GLY A 89 6.05 2.01 33.01
C GLY A 89 6.85 3.30 33.18
N GLN A 90 7.02 4.02 32.07
CA GLN A 90 7.61 5.35 32.08
C GLN A 90 6.54 6.36 32.53
N SER A 91 6.77 7.07 33.63
CA SER A 91 5.90 8.18 34.04
C SER A 91 6.09 9.36 33.10
N LEU A 92 5.04 9.71 32.34
CA LEU A 92 5.03 10.88 31.46
C LEU A 92 4.64 12.14 32.21
N PHE A 93 3.66 12.02 33.10
CA PHE A 93 3.20 13.09 33.96
C PHE A 93 2.81 12.55 35.33
N LYS A 94 3.05 13.33 36.38
CA LYS A 94 2.68 12.99 37.74
C LYS A 94 2.29 14.25 38.51
N ALA A 95 1.11 14.25 39.08
CA ALA A 95 0.64 15.30 39.98
C ALA A 95 0.32 14.69 41.35
N ASN A 96 0.92 15.27 42.39
CA ASN A 96 0.68 14.86 43.77
C ASN A 96 -0.24 15.89 44.44
N GLY A 97 -1.41 15.44 44.88
CA GLY A 97 -2.27 16.17 45.80
C GLY A 97 -2.09 15.67 47.23
N GLU A 98 -2.77 16.29 48.19
CA GLU A 98 -2.65 15.95 49.61
C GLU A 98 -3.22 14.56 49.95
N PHE A 99 -4.22 14.10 49.19
CA PHE A 99 -4.92 12.81 49.41
C PHE A 99 -4.83 11.83 48.24
N CYS A 100 -4.45 12.30 47.05
CA CYS A 100 -4.42 11.53 45.82
C CYS A 100 -3.17 11.86 44.99
N THR A 101 -2.55 10.85 44.42
CA THR A 101 -1.51 10.94 43.41
C THR A 101 -2.06 10.45 42.08
N LEU A 102 -2.04 11.32 41.07
CA LEU A 102 -2.52 11.03 39.73
C LEU A 102 -1.33 11.02 38.78
N SER A 103 -1.19 9.94 38.00
CA SER A 103 -0.05 9.79 37.07
C SER A 103 -0.50 9.29 35.71
N SER A 104 0.14 9.78 34.65
CA SER A 104 0.10 9.17 33.32
C SER A 104 1.34 8.29 33.15
N LEU A 105 1.12 7.00 32.87
CA LEU A 105 2.15 5.98 32.72
C LEU A 105 2.11 5.45 31.28
N LYS A 106 3.25 5.49 30.59
CA LYS A 106 3.42 4.82 29.30
C LYS A 106 4.06 3.45 29.52
N TYR A 107 3.39 2.40 29.05
CA TYR A 107 3.94 1.05 29.08
C TYR A 107 3.74 0.40 27.71
N HIS A 108 4.85 -0.03 27.09
CA HIS A 108 4.91 -0.41 25.67
C HIS A 108 4.42 0.74 24.76
N SER A 109 3.26 0.55 24.13
CA SER A 109 2.66 1.52 23.19
C SER A 109 1.39 2.17 23.74
N ASN A 110 0.96 1.81 24.94
CA ASN A 110 -0.32 2.26 25.50
C ASN A 110 -0.07 3.23 26.67
N LEU A 111 -1.01 4.16 26.81
CA LEU A 111 -1.06 5.13 27.89
C LEU A 111 -2.05 4.66 28.95
N TYR A 112 -1.61 4.73 30.20
CA TYR A 112 -2.37 4.31 31.36
C TYR A 112 -2.51 5.47 32.33
N PHE A 113 -3.70 5.60 32.90
CA PHE A 113 -4.04 6.61 33.89
C PHE A 113 -4.08 5.95 35.27
N ASP A 114 -3.11 6.30 36.12
CA ASP A 114 -2.92 5.72 37.45
C ASP A 114 -3.46 6.67 38.52
N VAL A 115 -4.39 6.16 39.33
CA VAL A 115 -5.03 6.89 40.44
C VAL A 115 -4.69 6.19 41.74
N GLN A 116 -3.88 6.84 42.57
CA GLN A 116 -3.51 6.35 43.90
C GLN A 116 -3.96 7.34 44.97
N CYS A 117 -5.10 7.07 45.60
CA CYS A 117 -5.65 7.83 46.73
C CYS A 117 -5.56 7.02 48.03
N LYS A 118 -5.72 7.68 49.19
CA LYS A 118 -5.76 6.98 50.49
C LYS A 118 -6.88 5.94 50.60
N ASP A 119 -8.01 6.20 49.93
CA ASP A 119 -9.25 5.41 50.01
C ASP A 119 -9.58 4.66 48.70
N PHE A 120 -8.78 4.86 47.65
CA PHE A 120 -9.07 4.33 46.32
C PHE A 120 -7.79 4.12 45.52
N ASP A 121 -7.68 2.98 44.86
CA ASP A 121 -6.55 2.65 43.98
C ASP A 121 -7.08 2.03 42.69
N GLY A 122 -6.70 2.61 41.55
CA GLY A 122 -7.20 2.17 40.25
C GLY A 122 -6.25 2.55 39.11
N LEU A 123 -6.09 1.61 38.17
CA LEU A 123 -5.34 1.83 36.93
C LEU A 123 -6.30 1.71 35.76
N TYR A 124 -6.27 2.70 34.87
CA TYR A 124 -7.22 2.86 33.79
C TYR A 124 -6.53 2.94 32.43
N GLU A 125 -7.21 2.45 31.40
CA GLU A 125 -6.80 2.56 29.99
C GLU A 125 -7.93 3.24 29.21
N GLU A 126 -7.57 4.19 28.35
CA GLU A 126 -8.55 4.86 27.49
C GLU A 126 -8.89 3.94 26.31
N ASN A 127 -10.19 3.75 26.02
CA ASN A 127 -10.60 2.99 24.84
C ASN A 127 -10.55 3.88 23.60
N THR A 128 -9.34 4.15 23.10
CA THR A 128 -9.17 4.99 21.94
C THR A 128 -9.42 4.19 20.66
N SER A 129 -10.42 4.60 19.91
CA SER A 129 -10.69 4.02 18.60
C SER A 129 -9.57 4.38 17.63
N ASP A 130 -8.83 3.38 17.16
CA ASP A 130 -7.79 3.42 16.13
C ASP A 130 -8.36 3.81 14.73
N ARG A 131 -9.29 4.75 14.65
CA ARG A 131 -10.01 5.09 13.42
C ARG A 131 -9.08 5.58 12.33
N VAL A 132 -8.08 6.41 12.68
CA VAL A 132 -7.10 6.92 11.72
C VAL A 132 -6.18 5.80 11.25
N TYR A 133 -5.65 4.99 12.16
CA TYR A 133 -4.82 3.81 11.83
C TYR A 133 -5.57 2.83 10.90
N ASN A 134 -6.84 2.54 11.20
CA ASN A 134 -7.68 1.69 10.35
C ASN A 134 -7.92 2.29 8.96
N LEU A 135 -8.14 3.61 8.86
CA LEU A 135 -8.26 4.30 7.57
C LEU A 135 -6.96 4.23 6.76
N LEU A 136 -5.81 4.42 7.41
CA LEU A 136 -4.49 4.28 6.78
C LEU A 136 -4.27 2.85 6.23
N LEU A 137 -4.63 1.82 7.01
CA LEU A 137 -4.55 0.43 6.57
C LEU A 137 -5.44 0.17 5.35
N ILE A 138 -6.70 0.60 5.39
CA ILE A 138 -7.64 0.43 4.27
C ILE A 138 -7.10 1.13 3.02
N GLY A 139 -6.58 2.36 3.17
CA GLY A 139 -5.96 3.12 2.09
C GLY A 139 -4.76 2.39 1.48
N PHE A 140 -3.87 1.84 2.32
CA PHE A 140 -2.70 1.09 1.87
C PHE A 140 -3.08 -0.18 1.10
N PHE A 141 -4.02 -0.97 1.61
CA PHE A 141 -4.47 -2.19 0.92
C PHE A 141 -5.18 -1.87 -0.40
N SER A 142 -6.03 -0.85 -0.42
CA SER A 142 -6.72 -0.40 -1.64
C SER A 142 -5.72 0.04 -2.72
N PHE A 143 -4.73 0.85 -2.35
CA PHE A 143 -3.70 1.30 -3.28
C PHE A 143 -2.79 0.16 -3.74
N SER A 144 -2.38 -0.72 -2.82
CA SER A 144 -1.58 -1.91 -3.14
C SER A 144 -2.29 -2.82 -4.15
N LEU A 145 -3.60 -3.05 -3.96
CA LEU A 145 -4.43 -3.81 -4.89
C LEU A 145 -4.42 -3.18 -6.29
N LEU A 146 -4.56 -1.85 -6.37
CA LEU A 146 -4.52 -1.11 -7.63
C LEU A 146 -3.17 -1.30 -8.34
N VAL A 147 -2.05 -1.18 -7.63
CA VAL A 147 -0.71 -1.37 -8.21
C VAL A 147 -0.54 -2.78 -8.77
N VAL A 148 -0.97 -3.80 -8.02
CA VAL A 148 -0.93 -5.20 -8.47
C VAL A 148 -1.80 -5.39 -9.71
N PHE A 149 -3.02 -4.84 -9.71
CA PHE A 149 -3.91 -4.89 -10.86
C PHE A 149 -3.27 -4.25 -12.11
N MET A 150 -2.68 -3.06 -11.98
CA MET A 150 -1.97 -2.41 -13.08
C MET A 150 -0.77 -3.22 -13.57
N TYR A 151 -0.01 -3.84 -12.66
CA TYR A 151 1.12 -4.69 -13.03
C TYR A 151 0.67 -5.84 -13.94
N PHE A 152 -0.40 -6.56 -13.58
CA PHE A 152 -0.94 -7.63 -14.41
C PHE A 152 -1.54 -7.11 -15.73
N SER A 153 -2.24 -5.97 -15.70
CA SER A 153 -2.81 -5.36 -16.89
C SER A 153 -1.74 -5.01 -17.93
N VAL A 154 -0.63 -4.39 -17.51
CA VAL A 154 0.49 -4.06 -18.38
C VAL A 154 1.22 -5.31 -18.86
N LEU A 155 1.38 -6.33 -18.02
CA LEU A 155 1.99 -7.59 -18.46
C LEU A 155 1.17 -8.27 -19.56
N LYS A 156 -0.16 -8.29 -19.40
CA LYS A 156 -1.09 -8.87 -20.37
C LYS A 156 -1.05 -8.11 -21.69
N SER A 157 -0.94 -6.77 -21.67
CA SER A 157 -0.86 -5.98 -22.90
C SER A 157 0.46 -6.18 -23.68
N LEU A 158 1.54 -6.61 -23.02
CA LEU A 158 2.81 -6.92 -23.68
C LEU A 158 2.85 -8.29 -24.37
N GLU A 159 1.94 -9.21 -24.02
CA GLU A 159 1.87 -10.54 -24.60
C GLU A 159 1.56 -10.55 -26.11
N PRO A 160 0.50 -9.88 -26.62
CA PRO A 160 0.22 -9.81 -28.06
C PRO A 160 1.37 -9.15 -28.82
N LEU A 161 2.06 -8.17 -28.22
CA LEU A 161 3.22 -7.54 -28.84
C LEU A 161 4.40 -8.52 -29.01
N LYS A 162 4.63 -9.41 -28.03
CA LYS A 162 5.64 -10.48 -28.14
C LYS A 162 5.25 -11.51 -29.21
N LYS A 163 3.96 -11.85 -29.30
CA LYS A 163 3.41 -12.72 -30.36
C LYS A 163 3.66 -12.10 -31.75
N LEU A 164 3.35 -10.81 -31.91
CA LEU A 164 3.53 -10.08 -33.17
C LEU A 164 4.98 -10.08 -33.61
N ARG A 165 5.89 -9.75 -32.70
CA ARG A 165 7.34 -9.78 -32.97
C ARG A 165 7.81 -11.16 -33.49
N ARG A 166 7.30 -12.25 -32.90
CA ARG A 166 7.66 -13.62 -33.34
C ARG A 166 7.12 -13.92 -34.74
N GLN A 167 5.88 -13.52 -35.04
CA GLN A 167 5.29 -13.72 -36.36
C GLN A 167 5.99 -12.89 -37.44
N VAL A 168 6.33 -11.64 -37.16
CA VAL A 168 7.12 -10.81 -38.08
C VAL A 168 8.49 -11.45 -38.38
N ALA A 169 9.15 -12.03 -37.37
CA ALA A 169 10.41 -12.75 -37.59
C ALA A 169 10.24 -14.01 -38.47
N LYS A 170 9.12 -14.73 -38.34
CA LYS A 170 8.80 -15.87 -39.20
C LYS A 170 8.60 -15.48 -40.67
N VAL A 171 7.94 -14.34 -40.91
CA VAL A 171 7.81 -13.77 -42.26
C VAL A 171 9.17 -13.52 -42.90
N ALA A 172 10.13 -12.97 -42.14
CA ALA A 172 11.49 -12.75 -42.64
C ALA A 172 12.22 -14.06 -43.01
N ASN A 173 11.85 -15.18 -42.39
CA ASN A 173 12.36 -16.52 -42.71
C ASN A 173 11.59 -17.22 -43.84
N GLY A 174 10.64 -16.53 -44.50
CA GLY A 174 9.86 -17.07 -45.61
C GLY A 174 8.61 -17.86 -45.20
N GLU A 175 8.26 -17.90 -43.91
CA GLU A 175 7.01 -18.50 -43.45
C GLU A 175 5.82 -17.54 -43.65
N GLN A 176 4.59 -18.09 -43.72
CA GLN A 176 3.35 -17.32 -43.82
C GLN A 176 2.49 -17.49 -42.55
N PRO A 177 2.80 -16.76 -41.46
CA PRO A 177 2.00 -16.79 -40.25
C PRO A 177 0.67 -16.05 -40.42
N ASP A 178 -0.35 -16.49 -39.68
CA ASP A 178 -1.66 -15.87 -39.63
C ASP A 178 -1.73 -14.77 -38.56
N PHE A 179 -2.32 -13.62 -38.91
CA PHE A 179 -2.52 -12.45 -38.07
C PHE A 179 -4.00 -12.22 -37.70
N LEU A 180 -4.91 -13.17 -37.99
CA LEU A 180 -6.34 -13.03 -37.68
C LEU A 180 -6.67 -13.11 -36.18
N ASP A 181 -5.80 -13.74 -35.38
CA ASP A 181 -6.01 -13.94 -33.93
C ASP A 181 -5.46 -12.76 -33.09
N TYR A 182 -5.70 -11.53 -33.54
CA TYR A 182 -5.45 -10.31 -32.77
C TYR A 182 -6.77 -9.58 -32.51
N GLN A 183 -6.86 -8.93 -31.35
CA GLN A 183 -7.99 -8.06 -31.01
C GLN A 183 -7.89 -6.74 -31.78
N GLU A 184 -8.99 -6.00 -31.98
CA GLU A 184 -8.98 -4.68 -32.63
C GLU A 184 -8.41 -3.54 -31.75
N ASP A 185 -7.45 -3.86 -30.90
CA ASP A 185 -6.69 -2.92 -30.10
C ASP A 185 -5.53 -2.28 -30.91
N GLU A 186 -4.71 -1.46 -30.26
CA GLU A 186 -3.58 -0.80 -30.91
C GLU A 186 -2.58 -1.80 -31.51
N VAL A 187 -2.35 -2.94 -30.85
CA VAL A 187 -1.40 -3.96 -31.32
C VAL A 187 -1.98 -4.72 -32.50
N GLY A 188 -3.27 -5.08 -32.46
CA GLY A 188 -3.92 -5.75 -33.58
C GLY A 188 -4.07 -4.87 -34.81
N LYS A 189 -4.34 -3.57 -34.66
CA LYS A 189 -4.30 -2.63 -35.80
C LYS A 189 -2.94 -2.65 -36.51
N ILE A 190 -1.84 -2.68 -35.75
CA ILE A 190 -0.49 -2.82 -36.31
C ILE A 190 -0.32 -4.19 -37.00
N ALA A 191 -0.82 -5.26 -36.38
CA ALA A 191 -0.78 -6.60 -36.95
C ALA A 191 -1.51 -6.69 -38.30
N PHE A 192 -2.71 -6.12 -38.40
CA PHE A 192 -3.52 -6.11 -39.62
C PHE A 192 -2.90 -5.25 -40.73
N GLU A 193 -2.38 -4.07 -40.40
CA GLU A 193 -1.66 -3.25 -41.40
C GLU A 193 -0.38 -3.92 -41.88
N PHE A 194 0.35 -4.62 -41.00
CA PHE A 194 1.49 -5.43 -41.39
C PHE A 194 1.09 -6.58 -42.32
N GLN A 195 0.01 -7.30 -42.01
CA GLN A 195 -0.52 -8.39 -42.86
C GLN A 195 -0.89 -7.88 -44.25
N LYS A 196 -1.55 -6.73 -44.33
CA LYS A 196 -1.91 -6.08 -45.60
C LYS A 196 -0.68 -5.72 -46.43
N ALA A 197 0.33 -5.13 -45.80
CA ALA A 197 1.60 -4.81 -46.45
C ALA A 197 2.33 -6.07 -46.95
N PHE A 198 2.35 -7.13 -46.13
CA PHE A 198 2.95 -8.41 -46.49
C PHE A 198 2.24 -9.06 -47.69
N LYS A 199 0.91 -9.12 -47.68
CA LYS A 199 0.12 -9.67 -48.80
C LYS A 199 0.39 -8.92 -50.11
N LYS A 200 0.39 -7.58 -50.06
CA LYS A 200 0.72 -6.75 -51.22
C LYS A 200 2.13 -7.02 -51.76
N ASN A 201 3.10 -7.25 -50.88
CA ASN A 201 4.46 -7.63 -51.29
C ASN A 201 4.48 -8.98 -52.02
N GLN A 202 3.74 -9.98 -51.52
CA GLN A 202 3.64 -11.29 -52.18
C GLN A 202 2.99 -11.21 -53.56
N GLU A 203 1.90 -10.44 -53.69
CA GLU A 203 1.23 -10.20 -54.98
C GLU A 203 2.19 -9.56 -56.00
N LEU A 204 3.03 -8.62 -55.56
CA LEU A 204 4.07 -8.01 -56.41
C LEU A 204 5.14 -9.01 -56.85
N ILE A 205 5.59 -9.88 -55.93
CA ILE A 205 6.55 -10.95 -56.27
C ILE A 205 5.96 -11.91 -57.32
N GLN A 206 4.69 -12.33 -57.13
CA GLN A 206 3.99 -13.21 -58.08
C GLN A 206 3.79 -12.54 -59.44
N SER A 207 3.38 -11.26 -59.46
CA SER A 207 3.24 -10.49 -60.69
C SER A 207 4.56 -10.40 -61.46
N ARG A 208 5.68 -10.16 -60.77
CA ARG A 208 7.01 -10.15 -61.38
C ARG A 208 7.39 -11.51 -61.97
N GLN A 209 7.09 -12.60 -61.27
CA GLN A 209 7.36 -13.96 -61.76
C GLN A 209 6.53 -14.27 -63.02
N LEU A 210 5.25 -13.92 -63.03
CA LEU A 210 4.37 -14.10 -64.18
C LEU A 210 4.86 -13.27 -65.37
N PHE A 211 5.21 -12.00 -65.16
CA PHE A 211 5.75 -11.13 -66.21
C PHE A 211 7.02 -11.72 -66.83
N LEU A 212 7.99 -12.15 -66.03
CA LEU A 212 9.22 -12.77 -66.52
C LEU A 212 8.95 -14.08 -67.28
N ARG A 213 7.99 -14.88 -66.83
CA ARG A 213 7.56 -16.10 -67.53
C ARG A 213 6.96 -15.77 -68.90
N THR A 214 6.12 -14.73 -68.97
CA THR A 214 5.54 -14.28 -70.24
C THR A 214 6.62 -13.78 -71.19
N ILE A 215 7.54 -12.92 -70.75
CA ILE A 215 8.65 -12.44 -71.59
C ILE A 215 9.50 -13.60 -72.10
N MET A 216 9.82 -14.57 -71.24
CA MET A 216 10.58 -15.76 -71.65
C MET A 216 9.82 -16.60 -72.69
N HIS A 217 8.50 -16.71 -72.57
CA HIS A 217 7.66 -17.43 -73.53
C HIS A 217 7.66 -16.72 -74.89
N GLU A 218 7.38 -15.41 -74.89
CA GLU A 218 7.39 -14.57 -76.11
C GLU A 218 8.76 -14.57 -76.80
N LEU A 219 9.87 -14.58 -76.04
CA LEU A 219 11.21 -14.63 -76.60
C LEU A 219 11.59 -16.02 -77.19
N LYS A 220 10.89 -17.09 -76.74
CA LYS A 220 11.19 -18.48 -77.14
C LYS A 220 10.36 -18.93 -78.34
N THR A 221 9.17 -18.36 -78.55
CA THR A 221 8.40 -18.53 -79.80
C THR A 221 8.92 -17.55 -80.85
N PRO A 222 9.34 -18.02 -82.05
CA PRO A 222 9.92 -17.18 -83.09
C PRO A 222 8.93 -16.19 -83.71
#